data_AF-A0A450VVE9-F1
#
_entry.id   AF-A0A450VVE9-F1
#
_cell.length_a   1.000
_cell.length_b   1.000
_cell.length_c   1.000
_cell.angle_alpha   90.00
_cell.angle_beta   90.00
_cell.angle_gamma   90.00
#
_symmetry.space_group_name_H-M   'P 1'
#
loop_
_entity.id
_entity.type
_entity.pdbx_description
1 polymer ?
#
loop_
_entity_poly.entity_id
_entity_poly.type
_entity_poly.pdbx_seq_one_letter_code
_entity_poly.pdbx_strand_id
1 'polypeptide(L)'
;MPKIFVEAPSGERFGADIRDDTKFSKIAADFFEAQGWPEQDSKGRGQRAVVELTNQDNPDDTKRLDGEQSIGESGVRDGDTLRIFPESIAGAGSVDQKARLMALTTDHRDMQEIIERNPKISFTANRAHAPDLYTVTFHLASFTDLPPGTLEPRQSDTHRIEITLGADYPRKAPLVRWLTPIFHPNIRQTNPPKREDGHGLVCLGVLQHRYLPGLGLARLVTMLFEMAQWRNFDAFDSFNPEASRWAIKPENWQIIERIGGHPLQGPIGDLLKKLERATQSRISFTPAT
;
A
#
# COMPACT_ATOMS: atom_id res chain seq x y z
N MET A 1 -15.56 -6.92 -36.79
CA MET A 1 -14.39 -6.95 -35.89
C MET A 1 -14.88 -6.41 -34.57
N PRO A 2 -15.11 -7.26 -33.57
CA PRO A 2 -15.35 -6.80 -32.22
C PRO A 2 -14.13 -5.99 -31.75
N LYS A 3 -14.41 -4.84 -31.15
CA LYS A 3 -13.46 -4.05 -30.40
C LYS A 3 -13.39 -4.65 -29.01
N ILE A 4 -12.33 -5.39 -28.75
CA ILE A 4 -12.04 -5.89 -27.41
C ILE A 4 -11.01 -4.99 -26.74
N PHE A 5 -10.92 -5.09 -25.43
CA PHE A 5 -9.89 -4.45 -24.66
C PHE A 5 -8.96 -5.51 -24.07
N VAL A 6 -7.66 -5.23 -24.09
CA VAL A 6 -6.66 -6.00 -23.38
C VAL A 6 -6.16 -5.16 -22.21
N GLU A 7 -6.23 -5.69 -21.00
CA GLU A 7 -5.70 -5.07 -19.80
C GLU A 7 -4.39 -5.75 -19.40
N ALA A 8 -3.32 -4.96 -19.35
CA ALA A 8 -2.05 -5.41 -18.78
C ALA A 8 -2.17 -5.57 -17.25
N PRO A 9 -1.30 -6.37 -16.61
CA PRO A 9 -1.20 -6.41 -15.15
C PRO A 9 -0.90 -5.06 -14.49
N SER A 10 -0.43 -4.07 -15.25
CA SER A 10 -0.27 -2.68 -14.81
C SER A 10 -1.59 -1.90 -14.74
N GLY A 11 -2.71 -2.47 -15.19
CA GLY A 11 -4.00 -1.80 -15.31
C GLY A 11 -4.15 -0.91 -16.57
N GLU A 12 -3.11 -0.84 -17.41
CA GLU A 12 -3.21 -0.17 -18.71
C GLU A 12 -4.11 -0.96 -19.64
N ARG A 13 -5.01 -0.26 -20.33
CA ARG A 13 -6.04 -0.85 -21.18
C ARG A 13 -5.81 -0.46 -22.64
N PHE A 14 -5.74 -1.46 -23.51
CA PHE A 14 -5.44 -1.34 -24.93
C PHE A 14 -6.65 -1.81 -25.73
N GLY A 15 -7.23 -0.94 -26.56
CA GLY A 15 -8.30 -1.35 -27.48
C GLY A 15 -7.69 -2.02 -28.71
N ALA A 16 -8.25 -3.16 -29.12
CA ALA A 16 -7.83 -3.86 -30.32
C ALA A 16 -9.06 -4.31 -31.14
N ASP A 17 -9.03 -4.00 -32.44
CA ASP A 17 -10.00 -4.53 -33.39
C ASP A 17 -9.53 -5.91 -33.83
N ILE A 18 -10.19 -6.95 -33.33
CA ILE A 18 -9.80 -8.33 -33.57
C ILE A 18 -10.80 -9.00 -34.52
N ARG A 19 -10.31 -9.90 -35.38
CA ARG A 19 -11.17 -10.73 -36.23
C ARG A 19 -11.73 -11.89 -35.41
N ASP A 20 -12.96 -12.29 -35.70
CA ASP A 20 -13.63 -13.38 -34.98
C ASP A 20 -12.88 -14.71 -35.04
N ASP A 21 -12.13 -14.95 -36.13
CA ASP A 21 -11.30 -16.14 -36.36
C ASP A 21 -9.94 -16.09 -35.63
N THR A 22 -9.61 -15.00 -34.93
CA THR A 22 -8.33 -14.85 -34.22
C THR A 22 -8.33 -15.68 -32.94
N LYS A 23 -7.31 -16.52 -32.77
CA LYS A 23 -7.07 -17.30 -31.56
C LYS A 23 -6.53 -16.46 -30.40
N PHE A 24 -6.88 -16.81 -29.17
CA PHE A 24 -6.33 -16.14 -27.98
C PHE A 24 -4.81 -16.27 -27.85
N SER A 25 -4.22 -17.38 -28.31
CA SER A 25 -2.76 -17.54 -28.34
C SER A 25 -2.08 -16.52 -29.24
N LYS A 26 -2.68 -16.16 -30.38
CA LYS A 26 -2.18 -15.10 -31.27
C LYS A 26 -2.29 -13.72 -30.63
N ILE A 27 -3.45 -13.41 -30.03
CA ILE A 27 -3.67 -12.13 -29.33
C ILE A 27 -2.64 -11.96 -28.21
N ALA A 28 -2.39 -13.03 -27.43
CA ALA A 28 -1.42 -12.98 -26.37
C ALA A 28 0.02 -12.81 -26.87
N ALA A 29 0.40 -13.51 -27.95
CA ALA A 29 1.72 -13.35 -28.56
C ALA A 29 1.95 -11.92 -29.06
N ASP A 30 1.00 -11.36 -29.81
CA ASP A 30 1.09 -9.99 -30.33
C ASP A 30 1.14 -8.96 -29.19
N PHE A 31 0.37 -9.22 -28.13
CA PHE A 31 0.39 -8.36 -26.96
C PHE A 31 1.74 -8.41 -26.24
N PHE A 32 2.32 -9.60 -26.06
CA PHE A 32 3.65 -9.73 -25.45
C PHE A 32 4.73 -9.02 -26.26
N GLU A 33 4.72 -9.19 -27.59
CA GLU A 33 5.63 -8.50 -28.50
C GLU A 33 5.46 -6.97 -28.39
N ALA A 34 4.22 -6.48 -28.45
CA ALA A 34 3.91 -5.06 -28.33
C ALA A 34 4.33 -4.45 -26.98
N GLN A 35 4.28 -5.24 -25.90
CA GLN A 35 4.71 -4.82 -24.56
C GLN A 35 6.22 -5.07 -24.30
N GLY A 36 6.95 -5.66 -25.25
CA GLY A 36 8.36 -6.02 -25.09
C GLY A 36 8.60 -7.05 -23.97
N TRP A 37 7.65 -7.95 -23.75
CA TRP A 37 7.75 -8.99 -22.72
C TRP A 37 8.62 -10.15 -23.16
N PRO A 38 9.31 -10.83 -22.22
CA PRO A 38 10.18 -11.95 -22.56
C PRO A 38 9.38 -13.13 -23.13
N GLU A 39 9.82 -13.63 -24.28
CA GLU A 39 9.25 -14.81 -24.95
C GLU A 39 9.76 -16.14 -24.36
N GLN A 40 10.76 -16.08 -23.48
CA GLN A 40 11.39 -17.25 -22.86
C GLN A 40 11.45 -17.09 -21.34
N ASP A 41 11.25 -18.20 -20.62
CA ASP A 41 11.45 -18.27 -19.19
C ASP A 41 12.93 -18.23 -18.80
N SER A 42 13.23 -18.17 -17.50
CA SER A 42 14.60 -18.13 -16.98
C SER A 42 15.45 -19.39 -17.31
N LYS A 43 14.85 -20.42 -17.91
CA LYS A 43 15.50 -21.66 -18.36
C LYS A 43 15.56 -21.76 -19.89
N GLY A 44 15.22 -20.69 -20.62
CA GLY A 44 15.24 -20.65 -22.09
C GLY A 44 14.09 -21.41 -22.75
N ARG A 45 13.04 -21.80 -22.01
CA ARG A 45 11.85 -22.44 -22.57
C ARG A 45 10.85 -21.37 -23.01
N GLY A 46 10.09 -21.64 -24.06
CA GLY A 46 9.04 -20.73 -24.52
C GLY A 46 8.06 -20.38 -23.39
N GLN A 47 7.91 -19.08 -23.12
CA GLN A 47 6.97 -18.54 -22.15
C GLN A 47 5.55 -18.75 -22.69
N ARG A 48 4.66 -19.31 -21.87
CA ARG A 48 3.24 -19.43 -22.19
C ARG A 48 2.50 -18.22 -21.64
N ALA A 49 1.41 -17.83 -22.29
CA ALA A 49 0.52 -16.77 -21.81
C ALA A 49 -0.80 -17.35 -21.31
N VAL A 50 -1.40 -16.65 -20.35
CA VAL A 50 -2.75 -16.87 -19.85
C VAL A 50 -3.60 -15.71 -20.33
N VAL A 51 -4.78 -16.05 -20.86
CA VAL A 51 -5.82 -15.10 -21.24
C VAL A 51 -7.03 -15.37 -20.36
N GLU A 52 -7.48 -14.34 -19.64
CA GLU A 52 -8.68 -14.40 -18.80
C GLU A 52 -9.68 -13.35 -19.27
N LEU A 53 -10.94 -13.75 -19.46
CA LEU A 53 -12.06 -12.82 -19.68
C LEU A 53 -12.48 -12.25 -18.32
N THR A 54 -12.54 -10.94 -18.19
CA THR A 54 -13.03 -10.26 -16.98
C THR A 54 -14.55 -10.15 -16.99
N ASN A 55 -15.16 -10.24 -15.81
CA ASN A 55 -16.56 -9.89 -15.62
C ASN A 55 -16.70 -8.36 -15.50
N GLN A 56 -17.65 -7.78 -16.24
CA GLN A 56 -17.85 -6.32 -16.29
C GLN A 56 -18.33 -5.73 -14.96
N ASP A 57 -19.12 -6.49 -14.19
CA ASP A 57 -19.65 -6.06 -12.89
C ASP A 57 -18.65 -6.30 -11.76
N ASN A 58 -17.82 -7.35 -11.89
CA ASN A 58 -16.76 -7.67 -10.93
C ASN A 58 -15.48 -8.10 -11.66
N PRO A 59 -14.57 -7.16 -11.96
CA PRO A 59 -13.34 -7.47 -12.70
C PRO A 59 -12.41 -8.50 -12.04
N ASP A 60 -12.59 -8.82 -10.75
CA ASP A 60 -11.82 -9.88 -10.07
C ASP A 60 -12.37 -11.29 -10.32
N ASP A 61 -13.63 -11.39 -10.75
CA ASP A 61 -14.21 -12.62 -11.26
C ASP A 61 -13.80 -12.80 -12.72
N THR A 62 -12.92 -13.77 -12.98
CA THR A 62 -12.37 -13.99 -14.31
C THR A 62 -12.59 -15.42 -14.78
N LYS A 63 -12.82 -15.57 -16.10
CA LYS A 63 -12.92 -16.86 -16.78
C LYS A 63 -11.68 -17.08 -17.63
N ARG A 64 -10.88 -18.08 -17.29
CA ARG A 64 -9.73 -18.49 -18.13
C ARG A 64 -10.22 -19.04 -19.48
N LEU A 65 -9.62 -18.56 -20.56
CA LEU A 65 -9.94 -18.96 -21.93
C LEU A 65 -8.93 -19.96 -22.46
N ASP A 66 -9.36 -20.83 -23.38
CA ASP A 66 -8.48 -21.74 -24.08
C ASP A 66 -7.71 -20.98 -25.17
N GLY A 67 -6.39 -21.08 -25.18
CA GLY A 67 -5.53 -20.40 -26.14
C GLY A 67 -5.81 -20.77 -27.59
N GLU A 68 -6.30 -21.98 -27.84
CA GLU A 68 -6.59 -22.48 -29.20
C GLU A 68 -7.98 -22.11 -29.70
N GLN A 69 -8.84 -21.61 -28.81
CA GLN A 69 -10.17 -21.12 -29.16
C GLN A 69 -10.09 -19.75 -29.83
N SER A 70 -10.94 -19.53 -30.83
CA SER A 70 -11.10 -18.22 -31.46
C SER A 70 -12.04 -17.31 -30.65
N ILE A 71 -11.97 -15.99 -30.89
CA ILE A 71 -12.91 -15.03 -30.26
C ILE A 71 -14.36 -15.44 -30.51
N GLY A 72 -14.72 -15.76 -31.76
CA GLY A 72 -16.09 -16.08 -32.15
C GLY A 72 -16.68 -17.31 -31.44
N GLU A 73 -15.83 -18.25 -31.01
CA GLU A 73 -16.24 -19.50 -30.37
C GLU A 73 -16.33 -19.41 -28.83
N SER A 74 -15.78 -18.35 -28.25
CA SER A 74 -15.50 -18.24 -26.80
C SER A 74 -16.59 -17.57 -25.97
N GLY A 75 -17.53 -16.89 -26.64
CA GLY A 75 -18.55 -16.05 -26.02
C GLY A 75 -18.08 -14.64 -25.66
N VAL A 76 -16.83 -14.26 -26.00
CA VAL A 76 -16.33 -12.88 -25.91
C VAL A 76 -17.09 -11.98 -26.88
N ARG A 77 -17.49 -10.80 -26.41
CA ARG A 77 -18.32 -9.83 -27.14
C ARG A 77 -17.57 -8.52 -27.34
N ASP A 78 -18.13 -7.70 -28.22
CA ASP A 78 -17.70 -6.31 -28.39
C ASP A 78 -17.74 -5.56 -27.04
N GLY A 79 -16.65 -4.86 -26.70
CA GLY A 79 -16.49 -4.12 -25.45
C GLY A 79 -15.90 -4.91 -24.28
N ASP A 80 -15.78 -6.24 -24.38
CA ASP A 80 -15.23 -7.07 -23.30
C ASP A 80 -13.73 -6.79 -23.07
N THR A 81 -13.30 -7.06 -21.83
CA THR A 81 -11.89 -6.90 -21.43
C THR A 81 -11.25 -8.25 -21.12
N LEU A 82 -10.13 -8.52 -21.79
CA LEU A 82 -9.25 -9.65 -21.55
C LEU A 82 -8.07 -9.19 -20.69
N ARG A 83 -7.67 -9.99 -19.69
CA ARG A 83 -6.38 -9.87 -19.02
C ARG A 83 -5.40 -10.87 -19.62
N ILE A 84 -4.24 -10.36 -20.02
CA ILE A 84 -3.19 -11.17 -20.63
C ILE A 84 -1.92 -11.05 -19.78
N PHE A 85 -1.39 -12.19 -19.36
CA PHE A 85 -0.18 -12.25 -18.53
C PHE A 85 0.57 -13.58 -18.70
N PRO A 86 1.85 -13.66 -18.32
CA PRO A 86 2.61 -14.90 -18.41
C PRO A 86 2.03 -16.02 -17.53
N GLU A 87 1.99 -17.25 -18.04
CA GLU A 87 1.61 -18.43 -17.29
C GLU A 87 2.62 -18.63 -16.15
N SER A 88 2.10 -18.65 -14.92
CA SER A 88 2.93 -18.88 -13.73
C SER A 88 3.38 -20.34 -13.70
N ILE A 89 4.67 -20.59 -13.97
CA ILE A 89 5.32 -21.87 -13.72
C ILE A 89 5.89 -21.82 -12.30
N ALA A 90 5.47 -22.75 -11.42
CA ALA A 90 6.04 -22.88 -10.09
C ALA A 90 7.59 -22.99 -10.17
N GLY A 91 8.29 -22.06 -9.52
CA GLY A 91 9.75 -22.08 -9.40
C GLY A 91 10.56 -21.38 -10.51
N ALA A 92 9.96 -20.57 -11.39
CA ALA A 92 10.68 -19.81 -12.40
C ALA A 92 10.41 -18.29 -12.28
N GLY A 93 10.85 -17.65 -11.17
CA GLY A 93 11.03 -16.17 -11.05
C GLY A 93 9.85 -15.22 -11.32
N SER A 94 8.74 -15.72 -11.85
CA SER A 94 7.54 -15.03 -12.35
C SER A 94 6.33 -15.29 -11.44
N VAL A 95 6.55 -16.04 -10.35
CA VAL A 95 5.60 -16.23 -9.26
C VAL A 95 5.54 -14.95 -8.42
N ASP A 96 4.74 -13.97 -8.88
CA ASP A 96 3.97 -13.07 -8.00
C ASP A 96 3.01 -12.14 -8.74
N GLN A 97 3.02 -12.06 -10.07
CA GLN A 97 2.32 -10.95 -10.73
C GLN A 97 0.80 -10.99 -10.53
N LYS A 98 0.19 -12.19 -10.56
CA LYS A 98 -1.24 -12.37 -10.24
C LYS A 98 -1.55 -12.08 -8.77
N ALA A 99 -0.71 -12.55 -7.85
CA ALA A 99 -0.88 -12.30 -6.41
C ALA A 99 -0.71 -10.82 -6.06
N ARG A 100 0.27 -10.15 -6.67
CA ARG A 100 0.45 -8.70 -6.60
C ARG A 100 -0.75 -7.97 -7.16
N LEU A 101 -1.21 -8.32 -8.36
CA LEU A 101 -2.39 -7.70 -8.98
C LEU A 101 -3.62 -7.82 -8.06
N MET A 102 -3.88 -9.01 -7.53
CA MET A 102 -4.97 -9.23 -6.57
C MET A 102 -4.82 -8.38 -5.30
N ALA A 103 -3.60 -8.28 -4.76
CA ALA A 103 -3.33 -7.45 -3.59
C ALA A 103 -3.57 -5.97 -3.87
N LEU A 104 -3.05 -5.45 -4.99
CA LEU A 104 -3.24 -4.04 -5.39
C LEU A 104 -4.72 -3.70 -5.61
N THR A 105 -5.49 -4.60 -6.23
CA THR A 105 -6.92 -4.40 -6.43
C THR A 105 -7.69 -4.43 -5.11
N THR A 106 -7.39 -5.40 -4.25
CA THR A 106 -8.01 -5.51 -2.92
C THR A 106 -7.70 -4.27 -2.09
N ASP A 107 -6.44 -3.87 -2.02
CA ASP A 107 -6.02 -2.66 -1.29
C ASP A 107 -6.66 -1.39 -1.84
N HIS A 108 -6.88 -1.30 -3.15
CA HIS A 108 -7.56 -0.15 -3.74
C HIS A 108 -9.02 -0.07 -3.32
N ARG A 109 -9.72 -1.21 -3.30
CA ARG A 109 -11.09 -1.30 -2.78
C ARG A 109 -11.13 -0.87 -1.31
N ASP A 110 -10.24 -1.40 -0.48
CA ASP A 110 -10.19 -1.07 0.94
C ASP A 110 -9.86 0.42 1.18
N MET A 111 -9.02 1.01 0.33
CA MET A 111 -8.73 2.44 0.35
C MET A 111 -9.97 3.30 0.01
N GLN A 112 -10.78 2.87 -0.95
CA GLN A 112 -12.06 3.51 -1.27
C GLN A 112 -13.03 3.43 -0.07
N GLU A 113 -13.11 2.29 0.60
CA GLU A 113 -13.95 2.15 1.79
C GLU A 113 -13.48 3.05 2.96
N ILE A 114 -12.18 3.24 3.13
CA ILE A 114 -11.66 4.13 4.19
C ILE A 114 -12.12 5.57 4.02
N ILE A 115 -12.10 6.11 2.80
CA ILE A 115 -12.47 7.51 2.58
C ILE A 115 -13.98 7.73 2.76
N GLU A 116 -14.80 6.72 2.50
CA GLU A 116 -16.23 6.76 2.79
C GLU A 116 -16.49 6.79 4.30
N ARG A 117 -15.71 6.02 5.08
CA ARG A 117 -15.86 5.93 6.55
C ARG A 117 -15.19 7.08 7.29
N ASN A 118 -14.16 7.70 6.71
CA ASN A 118 -13.37 8.74 7.33
C ASN A 118 -13.11 9.91 6.37
N PRO A 119 -13.95 10.96 6.39
CA PRO A 119 -13.81 12.11 5.49
C PRO A 119 -12.56 12.97 5.78
N LYS A 120 -11.80 12.67 6.84
CA LYS A 120 -10.52 13.31 7.14
C LYS A 120 -9.35 12.71 6.35
N ILE A 121 -9.61 11.65 5.57
CA ILE A 121 -8.63 11.02 4.69
C ILE A 121 -9.14 11.17 3.26
N SER A 122 -8.28 11.64 2.37
CA SER A 122 -8.52 11.64 0.93
C SER A 122 -7.28 11.14 0.20
N PHE A 123 -7.41 10.65 -1.02
CA PHE A 123 -6.25 10.25 -1.81
C PHE A 123 -6.46 10.45 -3.32
N THR A 124 -5.35 10.53 -4.04
CA THR A 124 -5.30 10.36 -5.50
C THR A 124 -4.40 9.18 -5.81
N ALA A 125 -4.82 8.32 -6.73
CA ALA A 125 -4.02 7.20 -7.22
C ALA A 125 -3.51 7.49 -8.64
N ASN A 126 -2.38 6.88 -9.02
CA ASN A 126 -1.84 7.03 -10.37
C ASN A 126 -2.71 6.37 -11.46
N ARG A 127 -3.59 5.44 -11.08
CA ARG A 127 -4.52 4.74 -11.98
C ARG A 127 -5.75 4.23 -11.22
N ALA A 128 -6.81 3.93 -11.97
CA ALA A 128 -8.09 3.49 -11.40
C ALA A 128 -8.11 1.99 -11.04
N HIS A 129 -7.37 1.15 -11.77
CA HIS A 129 -7.27 -0.28 -11.49
C HIS A 129 -5.88 -0.65 -10.99
N ALA A 130 -5.82 -1.44 -9.93
CA ALA A 130 -4.60 -1.92 -9.29
C ALA A 130 -3.47 -0.87 -9.14
N PRO A 131 -3.75 0.34 -8.62
CA PRO A 131 -2.72 1.37 -8.45
C PRO A 131 -1.60 0.95 -7.51
N ASP A 132 -0.41 1.39 -7.84
CA ASP A 132 0.81 1.17 -7.06
C ASP A 132 1.45 2.46 -6.54
N LEU A 133 0.83 3.61 -6.81
CA LEU A 133 1.25 4.90 -6.27
C LEU A 133 0.04 5.68 -5.80
N TYR A 134 0.08 6.09 -4.53
CA TYR A 134 -0.94 6.91 -3.89
C TYR A 134 -0.33 8.18 -3.34
N THR A 135 -1.02 9.31 -3.53
CA THR A 135 -0.83 10.50 -2.70
C THR A 135 -2.02 10.59 -1.76
N VAL A 136 -1.78 10.47 -0.46
CA VAL A 136 -2.82 10.54 0.57
C VAL A 136 -2.72 11.87 1.30
N THR A 137 -3.86 12.50 1.56
CA THR A 137 -3.99 13.73 2.33
C THR A 137 -4.77 13.44 3.62
N PHE A 138 -4.23 13.91 4.72
CA PHE A 138 -4.82 13.82 6.05
C PHE A 138 -5.26 15.21 6.52
N HIS A 139 -6.47 15.30 7.06
CA HIS A 139 -7.04 16.52 7.66
C HIS A 139 -7.24 16.33 9.16
N LEU A 140 -6.22 16.70 9.95
CA LEU A 140 -6.13 16.46 11.39
C LEU A 140 -5.16 17.45 12.05
N ALA A 141 -5.38 17.74 13.33
CA ALA A 141 -4.44 18.51 14.15
C ALA A 141 -3.16 17.70 14.42
N SER A 142 -2.00 18.29 14.14
CA SER A 142 -0.66 17.70 14.25
C SER A 142 0.41 18.81 14.40
N PHE A 143 1.69 18.46 14.34
CA PHE A 143 2.83 19.36 14.45
C PHE A 143 3.75 19.34 13.22
N THR A 144 4.38 20.47 12.89
CA THR A 144 5.31 20.60 11.75
C THR A 144 6.78 20.58 12.15
N ASP A 145 7.16 21.42 13.11
CA ASP A 145 8.52 21.62 13.58
C ASP A 145 8.52 22.31 14.94
N LEU A 146 9.63 22.23 15.66
CA LEU A 146 9.86 22.94 16.91
C LEU A 146 10.83 24.11 16.66
N PRO A 147 10.35 25.37 16.60
CA PRO A 147 11.22 26.51 16.39
C PRO A 147 12.25 26.68 17.53
N PRO A 148 13.49 27.12 17.22
CA PRO A 148 14.49 27.37 18.24
C PRO A 148 14.01 28.35 19.32
N GLY A 149 14.25 28.01 20.59
CA GLY A 149 13.88 28.85 21.73
C GLY A 149 12.40 28.80 22.11
N THR A 150 11.60 27.93 21.48
CA THR A 150 10.19 27.72 21.82
C THR A 150 9.98 26.42 22.59
N LEU A 151 8.86 26.36 23.33
CA LEU A 151 8.46 25.15 24.08
C LEU A 151 7.43 24.31 23.31
N GLU A 152 6.70 24.93 22.38
CA GLU A 152 5.60 24.29 21.65
C GLU A 152 5.93 24.17 20.15
N PRO A 153 5.74 22.98 19.55
CA PRO A 153 5.81 22.83 18.12
C PRO A 153 4.71 23.64 17.40
N ARG A 154 5.01 24.10 16.18
CA ARG A 154 3.98 24.71 15.32
C ARG A 154 2.95 23.67 14.92
N GLN A 155 1.69 24.07 14.90
CA GLN A 155 0.58 23.18 14.54
C GLN A 155 0.35 23.15 13.03
N SER A 156 -0.15 22.01 12.55
CA SER A 156 -0.73 21.82 11.21
C SER A 156 -2.11 21.20 11.35
N ASP A 157 -3.00 21.48 10.39
CA ASP A 157 -4.27 20.80 10.22
C ASP A 157 -4.26 19.80 9.05
N THR A 158 -3.16 19.75 8.29
CA THR A 158 -3.07 19.01 7.04
C THR A 158 -1.70 18.38 6.86
N HIS A 159 -1.67 17.13 6.39
CA HIS A 159 -0.46 16.45 5.97
C HIS A 159 -0.67 15.70 4.66
N ARG A 160 0.40 15.59 3.86
CA ARG A 160 0.40 14.79 2.65
C ARG A 160 1.50 13.75 2.71
N ILE A 161 1.19 12.56 2.23
CA ILE A 161 2.14 11.45 2.08
C ILE A 161 2.04 10.85 0.69
N GLU A 162 3.11 10.21 0.27
CA GLU A 162 3.20 9.38 -0.92
C GLU A 162 3.46 7.93 -0.48
N ILE A 163 2.75 6.99 -1.09
CA ILE A 163 2.91 5.56 -0.83
C ILE A 163 3.15 4.85 -2.16
N THR A 164 4.27 4.14 -2.25
CA THR A 164 4.66 3.34 -3.43
C THR A 164 4.64 1.86 -3.09
N LEU A 165 3.83 1.11 -3.84
CA LEU A 165 3.70 -0.35 -3.75
C LEU A 165 4.66 -0.99 -4.76
N GLY A 166 5.87 -1.33 -4.31
CA GLY A 166 6.94 -1.83 -5.19
C GLY A 166 6.60 -3.14 -5.92
N ALA A 167 7.51 -3.57 -6.81
CA ALA A 167 7.33 -4.78 -7.62
C ALA A 167 7.19 -6.07 -6.79
N ASP A 168 7.74 -6.09 -5.57
CA ASP A 168 7.67 -7.22 -4.64
C ASP A 168 6.49 -7.13 -3.65
N TYR A 169 5.59 -6.14 -3.80
CA TYR A 169 4.38 -6.05 -2.99
C TYR A 169 3.42 -7.20 -3.35
N PRO A 170 2.73 -7.85 -2.40
CA PRO A 170 2.64 -7.55 -0.96
C PRO A 170 3.64 -8.32 -0.09
N ARG A 171 4.73 -8.88 -0.65
CA ARG A 171 5.74 -9.58 0.17
C ARG A 171 6.67 -8.63 0.87
N LYS A 172 7.01 -7.52 0.21
CA LYS A 172 7.75 -6.40 0.81
C LYS A 172 6.79 -5.25 1.15
N ALA A 173 7.11 -4.57 2.24
CA ALA A 173 6.34 -3.41 2.69
C ALA A 173 6.34 -2.29 1.63
N PRO A 174 5.27 -1.48 1.57
CA PRO A 174 5.26 -0.23 0.82
C PRO A 174 6.38 0.73 1.23
N LEU A 175 6.85 1.55 0.29
CA LEU A 175 7.64 2.72 0.61
C LEU A 175 6.70 3.89 0.94
N VAL A 176 6.88 4.51 2.10
CA VAL A 176 6.09 5.67 2.53
C VAL A 176 6.97 6.90 2.69
N ARG A 177 6.54 8.01 2.09
CA ARG A 177 7.23 9.29 2.13
C ARG A 177 6.30 10.42 2.56
N TRP A 178 6.61 11.07 3.67
CA TRP A 178 5.94 12.28 4.10
C TRP A 178 6.35 13.46 3.22
N LEU A 179 5.36 14.18 2.67
CA LEU A 179 5.58 15.27 1.72
C LEU A 179 5.57 16.66 2.39
N THR A 180 4.86 16.78 3.50
CA THR A 180 4.76 18.02 4.28
C THR A 180 5.74 18.03 5.46
N PRO A 181 6.10 19.19 6.03
CA PRO A 181 6.77 19.26 7.33
C PRO A 181 5.99 18.51 8.40
N ILE A 182 6.70 17.73 9.22
CA ILE A 182 6.12 17.01 10.36
C ILE A 182 7.13 16.88 11.49
N PHE A 183 6.66 17.17 12.70
CA PHE A 183 7.40 16.96 13.94
C PHE A 183 6.85 15.70 14.61
N HIS A 184 7.58 14.59 14.48
CA HIS A 184 7.17 13.31 15.03
C HIS A 184 8.40 12.41 15.27
N PRO A 185 8.48 11.62 16.37
CA PRO A 185 9.65 10.79 16.69
C PRO A 185 10.05 9.80 15.58
N ASN A 186 9.07 9.13 14.98
CA ASN A 186 9.30 8.05 14.01
C ASN A 186 9.25 8.49 12.55
N ILE A 187 9.20 9.81 12.27
CA ILE A 187 9.18 10.31 10.89
C ILE A 187 10.35 11.27 10.71
N ARG A 188 11.18 11.01 9.69
CA ARG A 188 12.33 11.87 9.42
C ARG A 188 11.85 13.25 8.97
N GLN A 189 12.35 14.31 9.61
CA GLN A 189 11.99 15.69 9.25
C GLN A 189 12.27 15.94 7.77
N THR A 190 11.35 16.64 7.11
CA THR A 190 11.49 17.05 5.69
C THR A 190 12.14 18.43 5.55
N ASN A 191 12.42 19.12 6.66
CA ASN A 191 12.96 20.48 6.67
C ASN A 191 14.15 20.64 7.66
N PRO A 192 15.24 21.33 7.27
CA PRO A 192 15.52 21.81 5.91
C PRO A 192 15.71 20.62 4.96
N PRO A 193 15.43 20.77 3.65
CA PRO A 193 15.69 19.71 2.68
C PRO A 193 17.20 19.48 2.60
N LYS A 194 17.71 18.51 3.37
CA LYS A 194 19.06 17.98 3.15
C LYS A 194 19.07 17.29 1.77
N ARG A 195 20.20 17.22 1.07
CA ARG A 195 20.22 16.68 -0.29
C ARG A 195 20.23 15.15 -0.41
N GLU A 196 20.02 14.43 0.70
CA GLU A 196 20.15 12.97 0.74
C GLU A 196 18.80 12.24 0.59
N ASP A 197 18.82 11.24 -0.25
CA ASP A 197 17.96 10.07 -0.42
C ASP A 197 17.42 9.51 0.91
N GLY A 198 16.32 10.13 1.39
CA GLY A 198 15.56 9.62 2.53
C GLY A 198 14.69 10.63 3.28
N HIS A 199 14.26 11.72 2.64
CA HIS A 199 13.36 12.71 3.26
C HIS A 199 11.96 12.18 3.47
N GLY A 200 11.36 12.48 4.62
CA GLY A 200 10.01 12.05 4.94
C GLY A 200 9.85 10.54 5.09
N LEU A 201 10.94 9.77 5.09
CA LEU A 201 10.88 8.34 5.35
C LEU A 201 10.28 8.09 6.73
N VAL A 202 9.29 7.21 6.75
CA VAL A 202 8.62 6.77 7.96
C VAL A 202 9.37 5.56 8.50
N CYS A 203 9.81 5.60 9.76
CA CYS A 203 10.21 4.39 10.46
C CYS A 203 8.92 3.70 10.83
N LEU A 204 8.59 2.63 10.12
CA LEU A 204 7.56 1.71 10.59
C LEU A 204 8.08 0.88 11.78
N GLY A 205 9.33 1.06 12.20
CA GLY A 205 9.96 0.40 13.34
C GLY A 205 9.93 -1.11 13.17
N VAL A 206 9.44 -1.80 14.18
CA VAL A 206 9.25 -3.25 14.19
C VAL A 206 8.38 -3.75 13.03
N LEU A 207 7.50 -2.92 12.44
CA LEU A 207 6.69 -3.28 11.27
C LEU A 207 7.49 -3.30 9.96
N GLN A 208 8.65 -2.67 9.88
CA GLN A 208 9.55 -2.87 8.73
C GLN A 208 10.23 -4.25 8.79
N HIS A 209 10.53 -4.72 10.00
CA HIS A 209 11.13 -6.04 10.26
C HIS A 209 10.11 -7.18 10.43
N ARG A 210 8.85 -6.83 10.72
CA ARG A 210 7.72 -7.76 10.91
C ARG A 210 6.53 -7.36 10.04
N TYR A 211 6.79 -6.76 8.89
CA TYR A 211 5.72 -6.48 7.94
C TYR A 211 4.98 -7.79 7.69
N LEU A 212 3.71 -7.82 8.05
CA LEU A 212 2.85 -8.95 7.78
C LEU A 212 2.28 -8.71 6.39
N PRO A 213 2.50 -9.59 5.41
CA PRO A 213 1.91 -9.49 4.08
C PRO A 213 0.37 -9.35 4.06
N GLY A 214 -0.30 -9.52 5.20
CA GLY A 214 -1.74 -9.29 5.40
C GLY A 214 -2.12 -8.05 6.20
N LEU A 215 -1.21 -7.12 6.51
CA LEU A 215 -1.59 -5.87 7.19
C LEU A 215 -2.58 -5.05 6.35
N GLY A 216 -2.44 -5.08 5.02
CA GLY A 216 -3.25 -4.31 4.08
C GLY A 216 -2.89 -2.82 4.07
N LEU A 217 -3.05 -2.18 2.91
CA LEU A 217 -2.74 -0.76 2.71
C LEU A 217 -3.66 0.14 3.55
N ALA A 218 -4.94 -0.20 3.62
CA ALA A 218 -5.94 0.55 4.36
C ALA A 218 -5.59 0.68 5.86
N ARG A 219 -5.16 -0.42 6.49
CA ARG A 219 -4.69 -0.40 7.87
C ARG A 219 -3.41 0.42 8.01
N LEU A 220 -2.47 0.29 7.07
CA LEU A 220 -1.24 1.11 7.07
C LEU A 220 -1.59 2.61 7.03
N VAL A 221 -2.49 3.04 6.15
CA VAL A 221 -2.94 4.43 6.06
C VAL A 221 -3.60 4.90 7.36
N THR A 222 -4.42 4.06 7.98
CA THR A 222 -5.01 4.35 9.30
C THR A 222 -3.93 4.55 10.37
N MET A 223 -2.90 3.69 10.38
CA MET A 223 -1.80 3.82 11.34
C MET A 223 -0.98 5.10 11.10
N LEU A 224 -0.73 5.47 9.84
CA LEU A 224 -0.04 6.72 9.51
C LEU A 224 -0.87 7.96 9.92
N PHE A 225 -2.19 7.89 9.77
CA PHE A 225 -3.12 8.91 10.28
C PHE A 225 -3.04 9.03 11.81
N GLU A 226 -3.01 7.91 12.54
CA GLU A 226 -2.83 7.88 14.00
C GLU A 226 -1.45 8.40 14.45
N MET A 227 -0.38 8.09 13.70
CA MET A 227 0.96 8.62 13.94
C MET A 227 0.98 10.15 13.82
N ALA A 228 0.38 10.72 12.77
CA ALA A 228 0.30 12.17 12.60
C ALA A 228 -0.39 12.86 13.79
N GLN A 229 -1.39 12.21 14.39
CA GLN A 229 -2.07 12.70 15.59
C GLN A 229 -1.32 12.43 16.90
N TRP A 230 -0.10 11.88 16.86
CA TRP A 230 0.64 11.48 18.05
C TRP A 230 -0.10 10.44 18.92
N ARG A 231 -0.86 9.54 18.30
CA ARG A 231 -1.52 8.41 19.00
C ARG A 231 -0.72 7.12 18.95
N ASN A 232 0.23 7.05 18.02
CA ASN A 232 1.05 5.88 17.78
C ASN A 232 2.49 6.34 17.50
N PHE A 233 3.38 6.23 18.49
CA PHE A 233 4.79 6.58 18.32
C PHE A 233 5.67 5.85 19.33
N ASP A 234 6.94 5.72 18.98
CA ASP A 234 8.02 5.26 19.84
C ASP A 234 9.04 6.39 20.02
N ALA A 235 9.30 6.78 21.27
CA ALA A 235 10.28 7.81 21.60
C ALA A 235 11.72 7.25 21.75
N PHE A 236 11.91 5.93 21.73
CA PHE A 236 13.19 5.28 22.03
C PHE A 236 13.93 4.79 20.77
N ASP A 237 13.20 4.42 19.71
CA ASP A 237 13.76 4.08 18.39
C ASP A 237 13.24 5.07 17.31
N SER A 238 13.97 6.18 17.14
CA SER A 238 13.44 7.39 16.48
C SER A 238 14.29 7.90 15.33
N PHE A 239 13.63 8.33 14.25
CA PHE A 239 14.27 9.10 13.16
C PHE A 239 14.41 10.60 13.47
N ASN A 240 13.67 11.11 14.44
CA ASN A 240 13.72 12.50 14.87
C ASN A 240 14.05 12.59 16.37
N PRO A 241 15.35 12.63 16.74
CA PRO A 241 15.76 12.68 18.14
C PRO A 241 15.27 13.91 18.91
N GLU A 242 15.00 15.01 18.21
CA GLU A 242 14.43 16.21 18.81
C GLU A 242 12.99 15.98 19.26
N ALA A 243 12.16 15.42 18.38
CA ALA A 243 10.78 15.05 18.72
C ALA A 243 10.74 14.01 19.86
N SER A 244 11.66 13.03 19.87
CA SER A 244 11.79 12.07 20.96
C SER A 244 12.09 12.73 22.30
N ARG A 245 13.11 13.58 22.37
CA ARG A 245 13.47 14.31 23.60
C ARG A 245 12.37 15.25 24.07
N TRP A 246 11.57 15.78 23.15
CA TRP A 246 10.42 16.58 23.47
C TRP A 246 9.28 15.71 24.03
N ALA A 247 8.99 14.56 23.42
CA ALA A 247 7.89 13.67 23.79
C ALA A 247 8.03 13.03 25.19
N ILE A 248 9.26 12.73 25.62
CA ILE A 248 9.52 12.07 26.90
C ILE A 248 9.30 12.98 28.12
N LYS A 249 9.18 14.30 27.92
CA LYS A 249 9.01 15.29 28.98
C LYS A 249 7.53 15.38 29.39
N PRO A 250 7.17 15.05 30.65
CA PRO A 250 5.77 15.07 31.08
C PRO A 250 5.08 16.42 30.91
N GLU A 251 5.81 17.54 31.03
CA GLU A 251 5.28 18.88 30.81
C GLU A 251 4.74 19.12 29.40
N ASN A 252 5.15 18.32 28.42
CA ASN A 252 4.72 18.42 27.02
C ASN A 252 3.49 17.56 26.71
N TRP A 253 3.07 16.66 27.60
CA TRP A 253 1.97 15.73 27.33
C TRP A 253 0.63 16.43 27.12
N GLN A 254 0.36 17.49 27.87
CA GLN A 254 -0.84 18.32 27.67
C GLN A 254 -0.93 18.93 26.26
N ILE A 255 0.22 19.18 25.61
CA ILE A 255 0.28 19.72 24.24
C ILE A 255 -0.11 18.64 23.24
N ILE A 256 0.35 17.39 23.46
CA ILE A 256 -0.04 16.20 22.66
C ILE A 256 -1.55 15.93 22.81
N GLU A 257 -2.06 15.96 24.04
CA GLU A 257 -3.49 15.72 24.31
C GLU A 257 -4.39 16.77 23.66
N ARG A 258 -3.94 18.04 23.57
CA ARG A 258 -4.70 19.14 22.95
C ARG A 258 -4.98 18.91 21.46
N ILE A 259 -4.11 18.18 20.75
CA ILE A 259 -4.35 17.78 19.34
C ILE A 259 -5.08 16.43 19.22
N GLY A 260 -5.50 15.87 20.34
CA GLY A 260 -6.18 14.57 20.43
C GLY A 260 -5.23 13.38 20.37
N GLY A 261 -3.93 13.58 20.64
CA GLY A 261 -2.93 12.52 20.76
C GLY A 261 -2.96 11.80 22.10
N HIS A 262 -2.05 10.85 22.27
CA HIS A 262 -1.88 10.12 23.53
C HIS A 262 -0.45 10.31 24.04
N PRO A 263 -0.25 10.71 25.31
CA PRO A 263 1.08 10.78 25.89
C PRO A 263 1.85 9.46 25.77
N LEU A 264 3.18 9.55 25.81
CA LEU A 264 4.06 8.39 25.68
C LEU A 264 3.65 7.28 26.65
N GLN A 265 3.22 6.15 26.11
CA GLN A 265 2.96 4.94 26.87
C GLN A 265 4.28 4.18 27.01
N GLY A 266 4.74 3.97 28.24
CA GLY A 266 6.00 3.27 28.50
C GLY A 266 6.03 1.84 27.94
N PRO A 267 7.21 1.21 27.84
CA PRO A 267 7.34 -0.14 27.30
C PRO A 267 6.45 -1.15 28.04
N ILE A 268 5.85 -2.10 27.32
CA ILE A 268 4.98 -3.12 27.92
C ILE A 268 5.69 -3.92 29.02
N GLY A 269 7.01 -4.13 28.89
CA GLY A 269 7.81 -4.81 29.92
C GLY A 269 7.84 -4.07 31.26
N ASP A 270 7.81 -2.74 31.25
CA ASP A 270 7.78 -1.95 32.47
C ASP A 270 6.39 -1.96 33.11
N LEU A 271 5.34 -1.97 32.29
CA LEU A 271 3.97 -2.18 32.78
C LEU A 271 3.82 -3.56 33.43
N LEU A 272 4.34 -4.62 32.79
CA LEU A 272 4.30 -5.97 33.33
C LEU A 272 5.03 -6.06 34.68
N LYS A 273 6.23 -5.46 34.81
CA LYS A 273 6.95 -5.41 36.10
C LYS A 273 6.17 -4.66 37.19
N LYS A 274 5.44 -3.59 36.83
CA LYS A 274 4.56 -2.87 37.79
C LYS A 274 3.39 -3.74 38.22
N LEU A 275 2.77 -4.46 37.28
CA LEU A 275 1.64 -5.36 37.52
C LEU A 275 2.04 -6.66 38.26
N GLU A 276 3.29 -7.09 38.20
CA GLU A 276 3.76 -8.21 39.03
C GLU A 276 3.96 -7.79 40.51
N ARG A 277 4.26 -6.52 40.74
CA ARG A 277 4.43 -5.94 42.08
C ARG A 277 3.09 -5.57 42.72
N ALA A 278 2.14 -5.11 41.93
CA ALA A 278 0.76 -4.94 42.36
C ALA A 278 0.08 -6.30 42.28
N THR A 279 -0.35 -6.91 43.39
CA THR A 279 -0.98 -8.25 43.46
C THR A 279 -2.32 -8.35 42.72
N GLN A 280 -2.37 -8.05 41.42
CA GLN A 280 -3.53 -8.12 40.56
C GLN A 280 -3.56 -9.45 39.82
N SER A 281 -4.74 -10.07 39.78
CA SER A 281 -4.97 -11.28 38.99
C SER A 281 -4.78 -11.01 37.50
N ARG A 282 -3.97 -11.83 36.81
CA ARG A 282 -3.83 -11.75 35.35
C ARG A 282 -5.15 -12.12 34.67
N ILE A 283 -5.52 -11.34 33.65
CA ILE A 283 -6.64 -11.66 32.77
C ILE A 283 -6.25 -12.84 31.88
N SER A 284 -7.14 -13.83 31.76
CA SER A 284 -6.98 -14.95 30.82
C SER A 284 -7.63 -14.60 29.49
N PHE A 285 -6.97 -14.94 28.39
CA PHE A 285 -7.49 -14.75 27.04
C PHE A 285 -7.69 -16.13 26.40
N THR A 286 -8.92 -16.43 26.01
CA THR A 286 -9.26 -17.64 25.25
C THR A 286 -9.64 -17.24 23.83
N PRO A 287 -9.17 -17.94 22.78
CA PRO A 287 -9.62 -17.69 21.42
C PRO A 287 -11.14 -17.76 21.33
N ALA A 288 -11.74 -16.81 20.62
CA ALA A 288 -13.13 -16.97 20.20
C ALA A 288 -13.19 -18.10 19.17
N THR A 289 -14.07 -19.09 19.40
CA THR A 289 -14.38 -20.17 18.46
C THR A 289 -15.11 -19.65 17.23
#